data_AF-A0A956HP99-F1
#
_entry.id   AF-A0A956HP99-F1
#
_cell.length_a   1.000
_cell.length_b   1.000
_cell.length_c   1.000
_cell.angle_alpha   90.00
_cell.angle_beta   90.00
_cell.angle_gamma   90.00
#
_symmetry.space_group_name_H-M   'P 1'
#
loop_
_entity.id
_entity.type
_entity.pdbx_description
1 polymer ?
#
loop_
_entity_poly.entity_id
_entity_poly.type
_entity_poly.pdbx_seq_one_letter_code
_entity_poly.pdbx_strand_id
1 'polypeptide(L)'
;MNDCSSAPPPTALRSAITPDFDSLESFLAAVDARVESILSDPALGEAQGAALLGSLVEHRQRRTNALADPLAMFYLLARAHDRPVGALGERVGAGLLLYFFALRLIDKVQDDELAGTPYAPLGRDVATNCGLTLFFLATHELRAAGTFAGSQATARALDELVHFHSLRSSRGQYLDLVGADEPLTPGEALALARMKSSVFSMFCEAAA
;
A
#
# COMPACT_ATOMS: atom_id res chain seq x y z
N MET A 1 11.61 -0.08 -57.86
CA MET A 1 10.24 -0.40 -57.44
C MET A 1 10.37 -1.16 -56.12
N ASN A 2 10.31 -0.43 -55.01
CA ASN A 2 10.49 -0.99 -53.67
C ASN A 2 9.11 -1.32 -53.11
N ASP A 3 8.86 -2.61 -52.88
CA ASP A 3 7.71 -3.11 -52.15
C ASP A 3 7.74 -2.58 -50.72
N CYS A 4 6.86 -1.61 -50.46
CA CYS A 4 6.48 -1.24 -49.10
C CYS A 4 5.63 -2.37 -48.53
N SER A 5 6.31 -3.31 -47.87
CA SER A 5 5.70 -4.29 -46.97
C SER A 5 4.86 -3.55 -45.92
N SER A 6 3.55 -3.63 -46.07
CA SER A 6 2.59 -3.11 -45.11
C SER A 6 2.61 -4.01 -43.89
N ALA A 7 3.30 -3.56 -42.84
CA ALA A 7 3.16 -4.16 -41.53
C ALA A 7 1.66 -4.19 -41.17
N PRO A 8 1.12 -5.33 -40.70
CA PRO A 8 -0.27 -5.39 -40.30
C PRO A 8 -0.53 -4.35 -39.19
N PRO A 9 -1.69 -3.69 -39.18
CA PRO A 9 -2.04 -2.76 -38.12
C PRO A 9 -1.96 -3.50 -36.78
N PRO A 10 -1.51 -2.84 -35.69
CA PRO A 10 -1.50 -3.45 -34.37
C PRO A 10 -2.93 -3.86 -34.05
N THR A 11 -3.18 -5.16 -34.18
CA THR A 11 -4.43 -5.82 -33.83
C THR A 11 -4.75 -5.36 -32.42
N ALA A 12 -5.87 -4.67 -32.28
CA ALA A 12 -6.42 -4.22 -31.01
C ALA A 12 -6.25 -5.35 -29.99
N LEU A 13 -5.34 -5.12 -29.04
CA LEU A 13 -5.28 -5.83 -27.77
C LEU A 13 -6.66 -5.57 -27.14
N ARG A 14 -7.60 -6.45 -27.45
CA ARG A 14 -8.90 -6.53 -26.81
C ARG A 14 -8.62 -6.41 -25.33
N SER A 15 -9.09 -5.33 -24.70
CA SER A 15 -9.06 -5.20 -23.26
C SER A 15 -9.76 -6.45 -22.73
N ALA A 16 -8.98 -7.36 -22.16
CA ALA A 16 -9.55 -8.40 -21.33
C ALA A 16 -10.28 -7.64 -20.24
N ILE A 17 -11.61 -7.57 -20.34
CA ILE A 17 -12.48 -7.02 -19.31
C ILE A 17 -12.16 -7.86 -18.08
N THR A 18 -11.32 -7.30 -17.22
CA THR A 18 -10.96 -7.97 -15.99
C THR A 18 -12.20 -7.87 -15.11
N PRO A 19 -12.70 -8.99 -14.56
CA PRO A 19 -13.91 -8.96 -13.76
C PRO A 19 -13.73 -7.95 -12.62
N ASP A 20 -14.76 -7.14 -12.43
CA ASP A 20 -14.87 -6.18 -11.32
C ASP A 20 -15.11 -6.95 -10.01
N PHE A 21 -14.67 -6.40 -8.88
CA PHE A 21 -14.99 -7.01 -7.59
C PHE A 21 -16.38 -6.57 -7.11
N ASP A 22 -17.32 -7.50 -7.14
CA ASP A 22 -18.73 -7.27 -6.79
C ASP A 22 -18.98 -6.95 -5.31
N SER A 23 -17.98 -7.12 -4.44
CA SER A 23 -18.10 -6.85 -3.00
C SER A 23 -16.78 -6.37 -2.39
N LEU A 24 -16.87 -5.74 -1.21
CA LEU A 24 -15.68 -5.35 -0.44
C LEU A 24 -14.89 -6.60 -0.02
N GLU A 25 -15.57 -7.66 0.39
CA GLU A 25 -14.97 -8.91 0.84
C GLU A 25 -14.16 -9.60 -0.28
N SER A 26 -14.70 -9.66 -1.50
CA SER A 26 -13.98 -10.24 -2.64
C SER A 26 -12.77 -9.41 -3.03
N PHE A 27 -12.87 -8.08 -2.98
CA PHE A 27 -11.75 -7.17 -3.18
C PHE A 27 -10.66 -7.38 -2.12
N LEU A 28 -11.02 -7.36 -0.83
CA LEU A 28 -10.07 -7.55 0.27
C LEU A 28 -9.40 -8.92 0.20
N ALA A 29 -10.13 -9.98 -0.15
CA ALA A 29 -9.55 -11.31 -0.33
C ALA A 29 -8.55 -11.36 -1.49
N ALA A 30 -8.85 -10.68 -2.60
CA ALA A 30 -7.93 -10.59 -3.74
C ALA A 30 -6.66 -9.81 -3.40
N VAL A 31 -6.79 -8.69 -2.68
CA VAL A 31 -5.65 -7.92 -2.17
C VAL A 31 -4.82 -8.75 -1.19
N ASP A 32 -5.47 -9.42 -0.24
CA ASP A 32 -4.83 -10.32 0.73
C ASP A 32 -4.01 -11.40 0.04
N ALA A 33 -4.56 -12.04 -1.00
CA ALA A 33 -3.85 -13.07 -1.79
C ALA A 33 -2.68 -12.49 -2.59
N ARG A 34 -2.85 -11.29 -3.16
CA ARG A 34 -1.79 -10.58 -3.88
C ARG A 34 -0.63 -10.22 -2.96
N VAL A 35 -0.91 -9.66 -1.79
CA VAL A 35 0.10 -9.34 -0.78
C VAL A 35 0.83 -10.60 -0.35
N GLU A 36 0.10 -11.68 -0.06
CA GLU A 36 0.69 -12.98 0.27
C GLU A 36 1.64 -13.51 -0.82
N SER A 37 1.25 -13.38 -2.09
CA SER A 37 2.12 -13.73 -3.23
C SER A 37 3.39 -12.89 -3.29
N ILE A 38 3.31 -11.58 -3.02
CA ILE A 38 4.48 -10.67 -3.00
C ILE A 38 5.41 -11.02 -1.84
N LEU A 39 4.86 -11.29 -0.66
CA LEU A 39 5.64 -11.61 0.54
C LEU A 39 6.20 -13.05 0.54
N SER A 40 5.74 -13.88 -0.39
CA SER A 40 6.27 -15.24 -0.63
C SER A 40 7.35 -15.28 -1.72
N ASP A 41 7.84 -14.13 -2.20
CA ASP A 41 8.90 -14.07 -3.20
C ASP A 41 10.17 -14.79 -2.67
N PRO A 42 10.71 -15.79 -3.39
CA PRO A 42 11.91 -16.51 -2.97
C PRO A 42 13.14 -15.62 -2.72
N ALA A 43 13.21 -14.44 -3.35
CA ALA A 43 14.31 -13.49 -3.17
C ALA A 43 14.38 -12.89 -1.75
N LEU A 44 13.29 -12.92 -0.99
CA LEU A 44 13.26 -12.50 0.42
C LEU A 44 13.95 -13.52 1.33
N GLY A 45 14.04 -14.78 0.90
CA GLY A 45 14.43 -15.89 1.76
C GLY A 45 13.35 -16.24 2.79
N GLU A 46 13.44 -17.47 3.31
CA GLU A 46 12.39 -18.08 4.15
C GLU A 46 12.12 -17.28 5.42
N ALA A 47 13.16 -16.88 6.16
CA ALA A 47 13.01 -16.21 7.44
C ALA A 47 12.38 -14.81 7.34
N GLN A 48 12.84 -13.99 6.38
CA GLN A 48 12.27 -12.66 6.18
C GLN A 48 10.85 -12.75 5.61
N GLY A 49 10.63 -13.63 4.62
CA GLY A 49 9.28 -13.87 4.07
C GLY A 49 8.28 -14.29 5.15
N ALA A 50 8.64 -15.23 6.02
CA ALA A 50 7.79 -15.66 7.13
C ALA A 50 7.47 -14.51 8.11
N ALA A 51 8.45 -13.68 8.46
CA ALA A 51 8.22 -12.53 9.33
C ALA A 51 7.28 -11.49 8.69
N LEU A 52 7.47 -11.20 7.39
CA LEU A 52 6.62 -10.29 6.64
C LEU A 52 5.19 -10.82 6.49
N LEU A 53 5.01 -12.11 6.18
CA LEU A 53 3.70 -12.76 6.16
C LEU A 53 3.00 -12.68 7.53
N GLY A 54 3.77 -12.69 8.61
CA GLY A 54 3.26 -12.46 9.96
C GLY A 54 2.51 -11.12 10.10
N SER A 55 2.94 -10.05 9.42
CA SER A 55 2.20 -8.76 9.41
C SER A 55 0.82 -8.89 8.76
N LEU A 56 0.72 -9.67 7.68
CA LEU A 56 -0.56 -9.93 7.01
C LEU A 56 -1.49 -10.77 7.91
N VAL A 57 -0.94 -11.75 8.62
CA VAL A 57 -1.71 -12.55 9.59
C VAL A 57 -2.22 -11.67 10.74
N GLU A 58 -1.36 -10.85 11.34
CA GLU A 58 -1.77 -9.88 12.38
C GLU A 58 -2.90 -8.97 11.88
N HIS A 59 -2.77 -8.45 10.67
CA HIS A 59 -3.76 -7.59 10.04
C HIS A 59 -5.13 -8.28 9.92
N ARG A 60 -5.13 -9.49 9.34
CA ARG A 60 -6.35 -10.31 9.19
C ARG A 60 -7.00 -10.62 10.54
N GLN A 61 -6.22 -10.89 11.59
CA GLN A 61 -6.74 -11.16 12.94
C GLN A 61 -7.36 -9.94 13.61
N ARG A 62 -6.81 -8.74 13.34
CA ARG A 62 -7.33 -7.47 13.89
C ARG A 62 -8.57 -6.96 13.13
N ARG A 63 -8.82 -7.47 11.93
CA ARG A 63 -10.00 -7.17 11.11
C ARG A 63 -11.25 -7.82 11.72
N THR A 64 -11.97 -7.10 12.57
CA THR A 64 -13.22 -7.57 13.20
C THR A 64 -14.38 -7.70 12.21
N ASN A 65 -14.36 -6.91 11.13
CA ASN A 65 -15.26 -6.99 9.97
C ASN A 65 -14.61 -6.29 8.76
N ALA A 66 -15.18 -6.43 7.56
CA ALA A 66 -14.62 -5.87 6.33
C ALA A 66 -14.47 -4.34 6.35
N LEU A 67 -15.39 -3.62 7.00
CA LEU A 67 -15.35 -2.15 7.11
C LEU A 67 -14.24 -1.64 8.05
N ALA A 68 -13.70 -2.51 8.92
CA ALA A 68 -12.56 -2.17 9.77
C ALA A 68 -11.22 -2.21 9.00
N ASP A 69 -11.20 -2.77 7.78
CA ASP A 69 -10.02 -2.77 6.93
C ASP A 69 -9.76 -1.35 6.39
N PRO A 70 -8.52 -0.83 6.45
CA PRO A 70 -8.22 0.50 5.94
C PRO A 70 -8.53 0.65 4.44
N LEU A 71 -8.47 -0.44 3.65
CA LEU A 71 -8.83 -0.42 2.23
C LEU A 71 -10.34 -0.35 1.97
N ALA A 72 -11.19 -0.47 2.99
CA ALA A 72 -12.63 -0.26 2.83
C ALA A 72 -12.95 1.14 2.28
N MET A 73 -12.21 2.16 2.74
CA MET A 73 -12.35 3.54 2.24
C MET A 73 -12.04 3.64 0.74
N PHE A 74 -10.97 2.99 0.28
CA PHE A 74 -10.60 2.96 -1.13
C PHE A 74 -11.72 2.33 -1.97
N TYR A 75 -12.19 1.15 -1.56
CA TYR A 75 -13.24 0.43 -2.29
C TYR A 75 -14.53 1.25 -2.34
N LEU A 76 -15.03 1.72 -1.19
CA LEU A 76 -16.29 2.44 -1.09
C LEU A 76 -16.26 3.75 -1.88
N LEU A 77 -15.14 4.49 -1.88
CA LEU A 77 -15.00 5.70 -2.68
C LEU A 77 -14.99 5.40 -4.18
N ALA A 78 -14.25 4.38 -4.62
CA ALA A 78 -14.27 3.97 -6.03
C ALA A 78 -15.70 3.60 -6.47
N ARG A 79 -16.43 2.82 -5.66
CA ARG A 79 -17.83 2.47 -5.92
C ARG A 79 -18.76 3.70 -5.93
N ALA A 80 -18.57 4.63 -5.01
CA ALA A 80 -19.36 5.86 -4.94
C ALA A 80 -19.17 6.78 -6.16
N HIS A 81 -18.06 6.63 -6.89
CA HIS A 81 -17.76 7.33 -8.13
C HIS A 81 -18.03 6.48 -9.39
N ASP A 82 -18.76 5.37 -9.28
CA ASP A 82 -19.05 4.43 -10.36
C ASP A 82 -17.78 3.90 -11.07
N ARG A 83 -16.68 3.78 -10.33
CA ARG A 83 -15.41 3.27 -10.84
C ARG A 83 -15.28 1.76 -10.61
N PRO A 84 -14.83 1.01 -11.62
CA PRO A 84 -14.57 -0.41 -11.46
C PRO A 84 -13.35 -0.61 -10.54
N VAL A 85 -13.47 -1.55 -9.61
CA VAL A 85 -12.38 -2.04 -8.78
C VAL A 85 -12.04 -3.43 -9.30
N GLY A 86 -11.39 -3.48 -10.47
CA GLY A 86 -10.90 -4.74 -11.05
C GLY A 86 -9.44 -5.02 -10.66
N ALA A 87 -8.71 -5.69 -11.54
CA ALA A 87 -7.30 -6.05 -11.32
C ALA A 87 -6.37 -4.84 -11.07
N LEU A 88 -6.67 -3.66 -11.63
CA LEU A 88 -5.91 -2.45 -11.30
C LEU A 88 -6.14 -2.05 -9.82
N GLY A 89 -7.39 -2.11 -9.35
CA GLY A 89 -7.74 -1.84 -7.97
C GLY A 89 -7.06 -2.81 -7.00
N GLU A 90 -7.00 -4.11 -7.35
CA GLU A 90 -6.24 -5.13 -6.59
C GLU A 90 -4.76 -4.74 -6.42
N ARG A 91 -4.09 -4.34 -7.51
CA ARG A 91 -2.69 -3.94 -7.52
C ARG A 91 -2.45 -2.71 -6.66
N VAL A 92 -3.27 -1.68 -6.86
CA VAL A 92 -3.20 -0.45 -6.06
C VAL A 92 -3.45 -0.77 -4.59
N GLY A 93 -4.49 -1.54 -4.27
CA GLY A 93 -4.82 -1.97 -2.92
C GLY A 93 -3.68 -2.73 -2.23
N ALA A 94 -3.04 -3.68 -2.91
CA ALA A 94 -1.89 -4.41 -2.37
C ALA A 94 -0.70 -3.49 -2.10
N GLY A 95 -0.39 -2.57 -3.02
CA GLY A 95 0.65 -1.56 -2.81
C GLY A 95 0.36 -0.65 -1.61
N LEU A 96 -0.88 -0.18 -1.48
CA LEU A 96 -1.33 0.64 -0.36
C LEU A 96 -1.28 -0.11 0.99
N LEU A 97 -1.68 -1.39 1.01
CA LEU A 97 -1.65 -2.20 2.22
C LEU A 97 -0.22 -2.54 2.67
N LEU A 98 0.67 -2.88 1.72
CA LEU A 98 2.11 -3.05 2.01
C LEU A 98 2.73 -1.77 2.55
N TYR A 99 2.35 -0.61 1.98
CA TYR A 99 2.80 0.69 2.44
C TYR A 99 2.35 0.95 3.88
N PHE A 100 1.09 0.63 4.20
CA PHE A 100 0.56 0.73 5.56
C PHE A 100 1.30 -0.19 6.54
N PHE A 101 1.59 -1.44 6.17
CA PHE A 101 2.40 -2.34 6.99
C PHE A 101 3.80 -1.81 7.23
N ALA A 102 4.44 -1.24 6.20
CA ALA A 102 5.76 -0.61 6.33
C ALA A 102 5.76 0.49 7.39
N LEU A 103 4.83 1.44 7.29
CA LEU A 103 4.73 2.55 8.25
C LEU A 103 4.45 2.05 9.66
N ARG A 104 3.51 1.11 9.81
CA ARG A 104 3.17 0.53 11.12
C ARG A 104 4.34 -0.19 11.77
N LEU A 105 5.13 -0.93 10.99
CA LEU A 105 6.27 -1.64 11.54
C LEU A 105 7.38 -0.68 11.96
N ILE A 106 7.66 0.35 11.14
CA ILE A 106 8.64 1.39 11.47
C ILE A 106 8.23 2.14 12.75
N ASP A 107 6.96 2.52 12.87
CA ASP A 107 6.40 3.19 14.05
C ASP A 107 6.52 2.29 15.30
N LYS A 108 6.12 1.01 15.21
CA LYS A 108 6.32 0.04 16.30
C LYS A 108 7.79 -0.10 16.73
N VAL A 109 8.73 -0.06 15.79
CA VAL A 109 10.16 -0.06 16.16
C VAL A 109 10.52 1.21 16.90
N GLN A 110 10.11 2.37 16.41
CA GLN A 110 10.43 3.66 17.02
C GLN A 110 9.89 3.77 18.44
N ASP A 111 8.68 3.25 18.68
CA ASP A 111 7.98 3.31 19.96
C ASP A 111 8.33 2.13 20.91
N ASP A 112 9.26 1.25 20.51
CA ASP A 112 9.66 0.04 21.25
C ASP A 112 8.50 -0.96 21.49
N GLU A 113 7.53 -1.00 20.57
CA GLU A 113 6.33 -1.82 20.60
C GLU A 113 6.45 -3.13 19.78
N LEU A 114 7.65 -3.72 19.75
CA LEU A 114 7.84 -5.00 19.04
C LEU A 114 7.25 -6.19 19.80
N ALA A 115 7.02 -6.06 21.11
CA ALA A 115 6.49 -7.13 21.94
C ALA A 115 5.17 -7.69 21.38
N GLY A 116 5.07 -9.03 21.31
CA GLY A 116 3.89 -9.71 20.78
C GLY A 116 3.78 -9.73 19.25
N THR A 117 4.77 -9.22 18.53
CA THR A 117 4.83 -9.27 17.05
C THR A 117 5.77 -10.38 16.55
N PRO A 118 5.64 -10.83 15.27
CA PRO A 118 6.59 -11.71 14.61
C PRO A 118 8.04 -11.21 14.62
N TYR A 119 8.25 -9.91 14.85
CA TYR A 119 9.56 -9.27 14.81
C TYR A 119 10.25 -9.18 16.18
N ALA A 120 9.52 -9.42 17.28
CA ALA A 120 10.07 -9.44 18.64
C ALA A 120 11.36 -10.29 18.77
N PRO A 121 11.41 -11.55 18.29
CA PRO A 121 12.62 -12.37 18.41
C PRO A 121 13.75 -11.97 17.45
N LEU A 122 13.46 -11.14 16.44
CA LEU A 122 14.44 -10.75 15.41
C LEU A 122 15.22 -9.49 15.80
N GLY A 123 14.70 -8.71 16.74
CA GLY A 123 15.30 -7.46 17.19
C GLY A 123 15.02 -6.26 16.28
N ARG A 124 15.36 -5.07 16.80
CA ARG A 124 15.02 -3.76 16.21
C ARG A 124 15.61 -3.55 14.81
N ASP A 125 16.85 -3.97 14.60
CA ASP A 125 17.55 -3.75 13.32
C ASP A 125 16.91 -4.55 12.19
N VAL A 126 16.59 -5.82 12.45
CA VAL A 126 15.92 -6.69 11.47
C VAL A 126 14.49 -6.23 11.23
N ALA A 127 13.76 -5.80 12.28
CA ALA A 127 12.43 -5.24 12.14
C ALA A 127 12.43 -3.95 11.29
N THR A 128 13.41 -3.06 11.50
CA THR A 128 13.61 -1.85 10.69
C THR A 128 13.86 -2.21 9.23
N ASN A 129 14.74 -3.18 8.97
CA ASN A 129 15.01 -3.65 7.62
C ASN A 129 13.75 -4.24 6.96
N CYS A 130 12.95 -5.02 7.70
CA CYS A 130 11.67 -5.53 7.20
C CYS A 130 10.69 -4.40 6.86
N GLY A 131 10.64 -3.33 7.66
CA GLY A 131 9.85 -2.13 7.36
C GLY A 131 10.28 -1.47 6.05
N LEU A 132 11.60 -1.33 5.83
CA LEU A 132 12.14 -0.81 4.57
C LEU A 132 11.84 -1.74 3.38
N THR A 133 11.95 -3.04 3.56
CA THR A 133 11.59 -4.03 2.54
C THR A 133 10.12 -3.89 2.13
N LEU A 134 9.19 -3.81 3.10
CA LEU A 134 7.78 -3.57 2.82
C LEU A 134 7.55 -2.26 2.05
N PHE A 135 8.27 -1.19 2.42
CA PHE A 135 8.19 0.09 1.71
C PHE A 135 8.64 -0.03 0.24
N PHE A 136 9.75 -0.73 -0.02
CA PHE A 136 10.22 -0.95 -1.40
C PHE A 136 9.25 -1.83 -2.20
N LEU A 137 8.71 -2.89 -1.60
CA LEU A 137 7.70 -3.74 -2.24
C LEU A 137 6.42 -2.94 -2.56
N ALA A 138 5.96 -2.10 -1.63
CA ALA A 138 4.82 -1.23 -1.82
C ALA A 138 5.00 -0.26 -3.00
N THR A 139 6.12 0.46 -3.02
CA THR A 139 6.43 1.42 -4.10
C THR A 139 6.63 0.72 -5.45
N HIS A 140 7.23 -0.47 -5.45
CA HIS A 140 7.35 -1.29 -6.66
C HIS A 140 5.98 -1.70 -7.18
N GLU A 141 5.10 -2.21 -6.32
CA GLU A 141 3.76 -2.65 -6.70
C GLU A 141 2.89 -1.49 -7.22
N LEU A 142 2.96 -0.30 -6.61
CA LEU A 142 2.24 0.89 -7.08
C LEU A 142 2.75 1.38 -8.44
N ARG A 143 4.07 1.32 -8.69
CA ARG A 143 4.63 1.61 -10.02
C ARG A 143 4.23 0.57 -11.06
N ALA A 144 4.19 -0.70 -10.68
CA ALA A 144 3.71 -1.79 -11.53
C ALA A 144 2.23 -1.62 -11.86
N ALA A 145 1.40 -1.16 -10.91
CA ALA A 145 0.00 -0.81 -11.13
C ALA A 145 -0.16 0.33 -12.16
N GLY A 146 0.67 1.38 -12.05
CA GLY A 146 0.71 2.47 -13.04
C GLY A 146 1.05 1.98 -14.45
N THR A 147 2.01 1.05 -14.55
CA THR A 147 2.37 0.41 -15.83
C THR A 147 1.23 -0.45 -16.36
N PHE A 148 0.59 -1.23 -15.48
CA PHE A 148 -0.53 -2.10 -15.81
C PHE A 148 -1.74 -1.31 -16.35
N ALA A 149 -1.98 -0.11 -15.83
CA ALA A 149 -3.03 0.79 -16.33
C ALA A 149 -2.80 1.23 -17.80
N GLY A 150 -1.59 1.05 -18.34
CA GLY A 150 -1.24 1.47 -19.71
C GLY A 150 -1.26 2.99 -19.91
N SER A 151 -1.30 3.77 -18.83
CA SER A 151 -1.47 5.22 -18.84
C SER A 151 -0.33 5.90 -18.10
N GLN A 152 0.48 6.69 -18.81
CA GLN A 152 1.56 7.47 -18.20
C GLN A 152 1.01 8.50 -17.20
N ALA A 153 -0.20 9.02 -17.43
CA ALA A 153 -0.87 9.92 -16.50
C ALA A 153 -1.21 9.21 -15.18
N THR A 154 -1.74 7.99 -15.24
CA THR A 154 -2.04 7.18 -14.05
C THR A 154 -0.77 6.80 -13.30
N ALA A 155 0.29 6.39 -14.01
CA ALA A 155 1.57 6.09 -13.39
C ALA A 155 2.17 7.30 -12.67
N ARG A 156 2.11 8.49 -13.29
CA ARG A 156 2.57 9.74 -12.67
C ARG A 156 1.71 10.11 -11.46
N ALA A 157 0.39 10.02 -11.56
CA ALA A 157 -0.52 10.33 -10.45
C ALA A 157 -0.24 9.44 -9.23
N LEU A 158 -0.03 8.13 -9.43
CA LEU A 158 0.32 7.22 -8.33
C LEU A 158 1.68 7.57 -7.69
N ASP A 159 2.69 7.92 -8.49
CA ASP A 159 4.00 8.33 -7.99
C ASP A 159 3.92 9.65 -7.20
N GLU A 160 3.17 10.63 -7.71
CA GLU A 160 2.92 11.90 -7.04
C GLU A 160 2.17 11.72 -5.71
N LEU A 161 1.16 10.84 -5.68
CA LEU A 161 0.43 10.49 -4.45
C LEU A 161 1.35 9.89 -3.40
N VAL A 162 2.12 8.86 -3.76
CA VAL A 162 3.06 8.21 -2.85
C VAL A 162 4.10 9.21 -2.36
N HIS A 163 4.66 10.03 -3.25
CA HIS A 163 5.65 11.03 -2.89
C HIS A 163 5.10 12.05 -1.88
N PHE A 164 3.95 12.65 -2.19
CA PHE A 164 3.33 13.67 -1.35
C PHE A 164 3.00 13.14 0.05
N HIS A 165 2.31 12.00 0.13
CA HIS A 165 1.89 11.42 1.41
C HIS A 165 3.04 10.83 2.20
N SER A 166 4.09 10.31 1.54
CA SER A 166 5.32 9.86 2.22
C SER A 166 6.03 11.01 2.91
N LEU A 167 6.27 12.12 2.20
CA LEU A 167 6.93 13.29 2.80
C LEU A 167 6.15 13.85 3.99
N ARG A 168 4.82 13.90 3.86
CA ARG A 168 3.93 14.37 4.92
C ARG A 168 3.94 13.45 6.14
N SER A 169 3.82 12.14 5.94
CA SER A 169 3.87 11.14 7.01
C SER A 169 5.23 11.15 7.72
N SER A 170 6.33 11.17 6.96
CA SER A 170 7.69 11.24 7.51
C SER A 170 7.93 12.52 8.30
N ARG A 171 7.43 13.67 7.81
CA ARG A 171 7.50 14.93 8.56
C ARG A 171 6.69 14.86 9.86
N GLY A 172 5.50 14.26 9.81
CA GLY A 172 4.68 14.00 11.00
C GLY A 172 5.46 13.20 12.03
N GLN A 173 6.02 12.06 11.61
CA GLN A 173 6.82 11.22 12.51
C GLN A 173 8.05 11.93 13.07
N TYR A 174 8.75 12.71 12.25
CA TYR A 174 9.89 13.50 12.71
C TYR A 174 9.50 14.49 13.81
N LEU A 175 8.40 15.23 13.62
CA LEU A 175 7.93 16.21 14.60
C LEU A 175 7.45 15.54 15.89
N ASP A 176 6.83 14.37 15.78
CA ASP A 176 6.41 13.55 16.92
C ASP A 176 7.60 13.12 17.76
N LEU A 177 8.67 12.63 17.11
CA LEU A 177 9.88 12.16 17.78
C LEU A 177 10.71 13.31 18.39
N VAL A 178 10.81 14.45 17.71
CA VAL A 178 11.57 15.62 18.22
C VAL A 178 10.79 16.37 19.31
N GLY A 179 9.46 16.40 19.21
CA GLY A 179 8.58 17.11 20.14
C GLY A 179 8.05 16.25 21.29
N ALA A 180 8.50 15.00 21.45
CA ALA A 180 7.93 14.03 22.38
C ALA A 180 7.87 14.51 23.86
N ASP A 181 8.77 15.41 24.26
CA ASP A 181 8.87 15.93 25.62
C ASP A 181 8.11 17.26 25.84
N GLU A 182 7.57 17.88 24.78
CA GLU A 182 6.90 19.18 24.86
C GLU A 182 5.36 19.04 24.77
N PRO A 183 4.59 19.61 25.71
CA PRO A 183 3.13 19.60 25.62
C PRO A 183 2.64 20.36 24.38
N LEU A 184 1.94 19.66 23.48
CA LEU A 184 1.32 20.27 22.31
C LEU A 184 0.03 20.99 22.67
N THR A 185 -0.22 22.14 22.04
CA THR A 185 -1.55 22.73 22.00
C THR A 185 -2.52 21.83 21.21
N PRO A 186 -3.85 21.94 21.42
CA PRO A 186 -4.82 21.16 20.64
C PRO A 186 -4.69 21.33 19.12
N GLY A 187 -4.31 22.53 18.67
CA GLY A 187 -4.11 22.81 17.23
C GLY A 187 -2.88 22.10 16.67
N GLU A 188 -1.79 22.04 17.43
CA GLU A 188 -0.56 21.34 17.04
C GLU A 188 -0.77 19.82 17.05
N ALA A 189 -1.43 19.29 18.08
CA ALA A 189 -1.78 17.87 18.15
C ALA A 189 -2.64 17.45 16.94
N LEU A 190 -3.63 18.27 16.54
CA LEU A 190 -4.43 18.01 15.35
C LEU A 190 -3.61 18.09 14.06
N ALA A 191 -2.72 19.06 13.93
CA ALA A 191 -1.86 19.19 12.76
C ALA A 191 -0.91 17.98 12.62
N LEU A 192 -0.34 17.53 13.73
CA LEU A 192 0.52 16.35 13.81
C LEU A 192 -0.24 15.08 13.44
N ALA A 193 -1.42 14.87 14.02
CA ALA A 193 -2.29 13.74 13.70
C ALA A 193 -2.61 13.69 12.21
N ARG A 194 -2.96 14.84 11.59
CA ARG A 194 -3.22 14.95 10.13
C ARG A 194 -2.00 14.69 9.26
N MET A 195 -0.79 14.79 9.80
CA MET A 195 0.43 14.42 9.09
C MET A 195 0.70 12.92 9.22
N LYS A 196 0.68 12.37 10.45
CA LYS A 196 0.88 10.93 10.70
C LYS A 196 -0.19 10.07 10.02
N SER A 197 -1.42 10.56 9.92
CA SER A 197 -2.54 9.84 9.31
C SER A 197 -2.70 10.07 7.80
N SER A 198 -1.75 10.71 7.12
CA SER A 198 -1.89 11.04 5.69
C SER A 198 -2.02 9.81 4.79
N VAL A 199 -1.55 8.65 5.25
CA VAL A 199 -1.74 7.36 4.56
C VAL A 199 -3.22 7.07 4.24
N PHE A 200 -4.16 7.47 5.11
CA PHE A 200 -5.59 7.28 4.84
C PHE A 200 -6.11 8.24 3.77
N SER A 201 -5.55 9.46 3.68
CA SER A 201 -5.83 10.38 2.59
C SER A 201 -5.32 9.84 1.26
N MET A 202 -4.13 9.22 1.25
CA MET A 202 -3.59 8.52 0.08
C MET A 202 -4.55 7.43 -0.42
N PHE A 203 -5.18 6.68 0.49
CA PHE A 203 -6.12 5.62 0.12
C PHE A 203 -7.37 6.19 -0.55
N CYS A 204 -7.88 7.32 -0.06
CA CYS A 204 -9.01 8.01 -0.67
C CYS A 204 -8.66 8.57 -2.06
N GLU A 205 -7.52 9.25 -2.16
CA GLU A 205 -7.10 9.91 -3.39
C GLU A 205 -6.73 8.90 -4.49
N ALA A 206 -6.18 7.74 -4.12
CA ALA A 206 -5.92 6.66 -5.06
C ALA A 206 -7.21 6.02 -5.64
N ALA A 207 -8.35 6.18 -4.97
CA ALA A 207 -9.65 5.70 -5.45
C ALA A 207 -10.35 6.68 -6.40
N ALA A 208 -9.94 7.95 -6.39
CA ALA A 208 -10.55 9.06 -7.15
C ALA A 208 -9.96 9.22 -8.57
#